data_AF-A0A2H1WUY8-F1
#
_entry.id   AF-A0A2H1WUY8-F1
#
_cell.length_a   1.000
_cell.length_b   1.000
_cell.length_c   1.000
_cell.angle_alpha   90.00
_cell.angle_beta   90.00
_cell.angle_gamma   90.00
#
_symmetry.space_group_name_H-M   'P 1'
#
loop_
_entity.id
_entity.type
_entity.pdbx_description
1 polymer ?
#
loop_
_entity_poly.entity_id
_entity_poly.type
_entity_poly.pdbx_seq_one_letter_code
_entity_poly.pdbx_strand_id
1 'polypeptide(L)'
;MSDVTGIEMAYLSKYVLRGSRLAAFYKRGYSTASPFVFSEEVRRAKSEGKPIVALESTIITHGMPYPQNLETAKQVENIIRERGAVPATVAILKGQLSIGLSEDELTYLAQAKGVVKASRRDLAPIAAAKLDGATTVAGTIIAAQLADIPVFVTGGIGGVHRHGENTLDISADLNELGRSNTLVVCSGVKSILDIGRTLEYLETQGVCVCAFGESSDFPAFYTARSGFAAPHRVGDAQQAARVLHAARRLDLASGIVVAVPVPQEYAMDEKIIEEAINSALKEADRKGIFGKEVTPFILAAVAKATSGASLNANIALIKNNAKVGADIAVEFKKLKNVDDSKNAFNIGLSKGAGKCAPNSSRHFHTSCSRRVDESPLFSGDMKCGADVLVIGGANVDRVYTLREDGVQVSL
;
A
#
# COMPACT_ATOMS: atom_id res chain seq x y z
N MET A 1 44.36 70.86 -3.89
CA MET A 1 44.72 69.60 -3.20
C MET A 1 43.44 68.77 -3.11
N SER A 2 42.95 68.11 -4.17
CA SER A 2 43.52 67.05 -5.05
C SER A 2 43.10 65.65 -4.58
N ASP A 3 42.38 64.79 -5.32
CA ASP A 3 41.68 64.87 -6.62
C ASP A 3 40.45 63.90 -6.57
N VAL A 4 39.21 64.24 -6.99
CA VAL A 4 38.56 64.07 -8.31
C VAL A 4 38.79 62.68 -8.98
N THR A 5 37.91 61.65 -8.85
CA THR A 5 36.71 61.30 -9.67
C THR A 5 36.10 59.97 -9.11
N GLY A 6 34.92 59.42 -9.50
CA GLY A 6 33.82 59.87 -10.38
C GLY A 6 32.94 58.70 -10.94
N ILE A 7 31.70 59.00 -11.37
CA ILE A 7 30.79 58.25 -12.29
C ILE A 7 29.93 57.05 -11.77
N GLU A 8 28.60 57.25 -11.91
CA GLU A 8 27.43 56.35 -12.14
C GLU A 8 27.34 54.90 -11.60
N MET A 9 26.14 54.56 -11.09
CA MET A 9 25.34 53.42 -11.60
C MET A 9 23.84 53.66 -11.39
N ALA A 10 23.12 54.01 -12.47
CA ALA A 10 21.66 54.12 -12.48
C ALA A 10 21.03 52.93 -13.22
N TYR A 11 20.76 51.82 -12.51
CA TYR A 11 20.00 50.69 -13.05
C TYR A 11 19.23 49.95 -11.96
N LEU A 12 17.88 50.01 -12.03
CA LEU A 12 16.95 48.90 -11.74
C LEU A 12 15.51 49.35 -12.00
N SER A 13 15.18 49.48 -13.29
CA SER A 13 13.80 49.59 -13.78
C SER A 13 13.44 48.31 -14.54
N LYS A 14 12.15 47.93 -14.46
CA LYS A 14 11.51 46.76 -15.12
C LYS A 14 11.88 45.37 -14.59
N TYR A 15 11.02 44.82 -13.73
CA TYR A 15 10.51 43.44 -13.89
C TYR A 15 9.06 43.33 -13.38
N VAL A 16 8.14 44.01 -14.06
CA VAL A 16 6.74 43.58 -14.09
C VAL A 16 6.58 42.67 -15.30
N LEU A 17 6.42 41.36 -15.07
CA LEU A 17 5.80 40.46 -16.03
C LEU A 17 5.26 39.22 -15.30
N ARG A 18 3.98 38.94 -15.51
CA ARG A 18 3.27 37.76 -14.96
C ARG A 18 3.94 36.48 -15.45
N GLY A 19 4.41 35.64 -14.54
CA GLY A 19 4.88 34.29 -14.82
C GLY A 19 4.05 33.27 -14.07
N SER A 20 3.15 32.59 -14.78
CA SER A 20 2.44 31.41 -14.27
C SER A 20 3.43 30.33 -13.83
N ARG A 21 3.41 29.96 -12.53
CA ARG A 21 4.25 28.88 -11.99
C ARG A 21 3.73 27.51 -12.46
N LEU A 22 3.97 27.19 -13.73
CA LEU A 22 4.19 25.79 -14.11
C LEU A 22 5.45 25.32 -13.39
N ALA A 23 5.27 24.47 -12.38
CA ALA A 23 6.37 23.75 -11.75
C ALA A 23 6.92 22.71 -12.73
N ALA A 24 7.77 23.18 -13.65
CA ALA A 24 8.49 22.32 -14.58
C ALA A 24 9.43 21.41 -13.77
N PHE A 25 9.02 20.16 -13.56
CA PHE A 25 9.88 19.11 -13.03
C PHE A 25 11.06 18.90 -13.97
N TYR A 26 12.18 19.58 -13.70
CA TYR A 26 13.46 19.30 -14.32
C TYR A 26 13.95 17.91 -13.90
N LYS A 27 13.50 16.88 -14.61
CA LYS A 27 14.14 15.55 -14.60
C LYS A 27 15.55 15.70 -15.17
N ARG A 28 16.53 15.95 -14.29
CA ARG A 28 17.95 15.73 -14.62
C ARG A 28 18.11 14.26 -15.00
N GLY A 29 18.56 14.02 -16.23
CA GLY A 29 18.68 12.69 -16.81
C GLY A 29 19.79 11.86 -16.17
N TYR A 30 19.46 11.19 -15.07
CA TYR A 30 20.08 9.91 -14.74
C TYR A 30 19.49 8.83 -15.66
N SER A 31 20.22 7.71 -15.83
CA SER A 31 19.94 6.61 -16.78
C SER A 31 18.46 6.38 -17.09
N THR A 32 18.12 6.26 -18.38
CA THR A 32 16.76 6.00 -18.88
C THR A 32 16.24 4.60 -18.59
N ALA A 33 17.04 3.72 -17.98
CA ALA A 33 16.61 2.42 -17.50
C ALA A 33 15.67 2.57 -16.30
N SER A 34 14.51 1.91 -16.36
CA SER A 34 13.59 1.77 -15.22
C SER A 34 14.34 1.14 -14.03
N PRO A 35 14.14 1.63 -12.78
CA PRO A 35 14.78 1.04 -11.59
C PRO A 35 14.30 -0.38 -11.27
N PHE A 36 13.27 -0.86 -11.97
CA PHE A 36 12.74 -2.22 -11.92
C PHE A 36 12.46 -2.77 -13.33
N VAL A 37 12.43 -4.10 -13.46
CA VAL A 37 12.00 -4.81 -14.67
C VAL A 37 10.72 -5.60 -14.41
N PHE A 38 9.91 -5.80 -15.44
CA PHE A 38 8.76 -6.72 -15.42
C PHE A 38 9.11 -8.06 -16.06
N SER A 39 8.57 -9.16 -15.54
CA SER A 39 8.45 -10.39 -16.33
C SER A 39 7.56 -10.16 -17.56
N GLU A 40 7.64 -11.05 -18.55
CA GLU A 40 6.78 -10.96 -19.74
C GLU A 40 5.29 -11.09 -19.40
N GLU A 41 4.94 -11.98 -18.45
CA GLU A 41 3.56 -12.15 -17.99
C GLU A 41 3.00 -10.85 -17.37
N VAL A 42 3.77 -10.19 -16.50
CA VAL A 42 3.36 -8.93 -15.83
C VAL A 42 3.36 -7.75 -16.81
N ARG A 43 4.31 -7.68 -17.74
CA ARG A 43 4.36 -6.68 -18.82
C ARG A 43 3.09 -6.75 -19.68
N ARG A 44 2.74 -7.95 -20.14
CA ARG A 44 1.53 -8.20 -20.93
C ARG A 44 0.25 -7.93 -20.12
N ALA A 45 0.22 -8.34 -18.85
CA ALA A 45 -0.91 -8.06 -17.96
C ALA A 45 -1.19 -6.56 -17.84
N LYS A 46 -0.14 -5.74 -17.72
CA LYS A 46 -0.26 -4.27 -17.71
C LYS A 46 -0.79 -3.71 -19.02
N SER A 47 -0.28 -4.15 -20.18
CA SER A 47 -0.76 -3.65 -21.48
C SER A 47 -2.20 -4.06 -21.77
N GLU A 48 -2.62 -5.23 -21.30
CA GLU A 48 -4.00 -5.74 -21.43
C GLU A 48 -4.95 -5.19 -20.35
N GLY A 49 -4.45 -4.45 -19.36
CA GLY A 49 -5.24 -3.97 -18.24
C GLY A 49 -5.80 -5.08 -17.35
N LYS A 50 -5.11 -6.21 -17.22
CA LYS A 50 -5.48 -7.30 -16.29
C LYS A 50 -5.16 -6.90 -14.84
N PRO A 51 -5.92 -7.42 -13.85
CA PRO A 51 -5.58 -7.24 -12.45
C PRO A 51 -4.29 -8.00 -12.11
N ILE A 52 -3.45 -7.39 -11.26
CA ILE A 52 -2.13 -7.91 -10.88
C ILE A 52 -2.06 -7.93 -9.35
N VAL A 53 -1.49 -8.99 -8.78
CA VAL A 53 -1.29 -9.17 -7.34
C VAL A 53 0.21 -9.36 -7.07
N ALA A 54 0.79 -8.47 -6.26
CA ALA A 54 2.18 -8.62 -5.83
C ALA A 54 2.33 -9.75 -4.80
N LEU A 55 3.50 -10.38 -4.75
CA LEU A 55 3.90 -11.39 -3.76
C LEU A 55 5.33 -11.11 -3.28
N GLU A 56 5.64 -11.41 -2.01
CA GLU A 56 7.00 -11.24 -1.46
C GLU A 56 7.86 -12.50 -1.69
N SER A 57 9.19 -12.34 -1.63
CA SER A 57 10.14 -13.46 -1.73
C SER A 57 10.80 -13.86 -0.40
N THR A 58 10.66 -13.07 0.68
CA THR A 58 11.17 -13.46 2.01
C THR A 58 10.50 -14.74 2.52
N ILE A 59 9.21 -14.95 2.24
CA ILE A 59 8.50 -16.19 2.61
C ILE A 59 9.12 -17.43 1.95
N ILE A 60 9.63 -17.30 0.72
CA ILE A 60 10.25 -18.37 -0.06
C ILE A 60 11.65 -18.72 0.47
N THR A 61 12.44 -17.71 0.83
CA THR A 61 13.87 -17.87 1.15
C THR A 61 14.17 -18.01 2.64
N HIS A 62 13.34 -17.40 3.50
CA HIS A 62 13.55 -17.32 4.94
C HIS A 62 12.31 -17.75 5.77
N GLY A 63 11.17 -17.98 5.12
CA GLY A 63 9.91 -18.33 5.79
C GLY A 63 9.52 -19.80 5.76
N MET A 64 10.04 -20.58 4.80
CA MET A 64 9.71 -22.00 4.59
C MET A 64 10.95 -22.79 4.12
N PRO A 65 11.09 -24.08 4.48
CA PRO A 65 12.16 -24.94 4.00
C PRO A 65 11.92 -25.37 2.53
N TYR A 66 12.98 -25.83 1.87
CA TYR A 66 12.89 -26.49 0.56
C TYR A 66 12.54 -27.98 0.73
N PRO A 67 11.66 -28.58 -0.11
CA PRO A 67 11.02 -28.02 -1.31
C PRO A 67 9.71 -27.24 -1.06
N GLN A 68 9.18 -27.24 0.16
CA GLN A 68 7.86 -26.66 0.47
C GLN A 68 7.76 -25.17 0.11
N ASN A 69 8.87 -24.44 0.16
CA ASN A 69 8.94 -23.04 -0.25
C ASN A 69 8.59 -22.83 -1.74
N LEU A 70 9.18 -23.63 -2.64
CA LEU A 70 8.96 -23.55 -4.08
C LEU A 70 7.57 -24.08 -4.44
N GLU A 71 7.16 -25.20 -3.85
CA GLU A 71 5.83 -25.78 -4.03
C GLU A 71 4.73 -24.80 -3.62
N THR A 72 4.87 -24.16 -2.45
CA THR A 72 3.92 -23.18 -1.95
C THR A 72 3.89 -21.94 -2.83
N ALA A 73 5.05 -21.42 -3.26
CA ALA A 73 5.12 -20.28 -4.17
C ALA A 73 4.40 -20.54 -5.50
N LYS A 74 4.67 -21.68 -6.15
CA LYS A 74 3.98 -22.09 -7.40
C LYS A 74 2.47 -22.26 -7.19
N GLN A 75 2.04 -22.87 -6.08
CA GLN A 75 0.62 -23.03 -5.75
C GLN A 75 -0.08 -21.68 -5.51
N VAL A 76 0.57 -20.75 -4.82
CA VAL A 76 0.05 -19.40 -4.56
C VAL A 76 -0.08 -18.59 -5.86
N GLU A 77 0.92 -18.63 -6.73
CA GLU A 77 0.83 -18.01 -8.05
C GLU A 77 -0.31 -18.59 -8.89
N ASN A 78 -0.48 -19.93 -8.89
CA ASN A 78 -1.54 -20.58 -9.65
C ASN A 78 -2.94 -20.26 -9.12
N ILE A 79 -3.14 -20.16 -7.80
CA ILE A 79 -4.39 -19.68 -7.21
C ILE A 79 -4.75 -18.28 -7.73
N ILE A 80 -3.78 -17.38 -7.85
CA ILE A 80 -4.00 -16.02 -8.38
C ILE A 80 -4.39 -16.07 -9.88
N ARG A 81 -3.73 -16.94 -10.67
CA ARG A 81 -4.06 -17.17 -12.09
C ARG A 81 -5.47 -17.74 -12.28
N GLU A 82 -5.84 -18.76 -11.51
CA GLU A 82 -7.19 -19.38 -11.51
C GLU A 82 -8.30 -18.39 -11.14
N ARG A 83 -7.97 -17.39 -10.31
CA ARG A 83 -8.87 -16.30 -9.89
C ARG A 83 -9.01 -15.19 -10.94
N GLY A 84 -8.26 -15.25 -12.04
CA GLY A 84 -8.32 -14.27 -13.13
C GLY A 84 -7.41 -13.05 -12.94
N ALA A 85 -6.46 -13.12 -12.02
CA ALA A 85 -5.41 -12.11 -11.83
C ALA A 85 -4.03 -12.65 -12.21
N VAL A 86 -3.04 -11.77 -12.38
CA VAL A 86 -1.66 -12.15 -12.71
C VAL A 86 -0.78 -11.99 -11.48
N PRO A 87 -0.07 -13.04 -11.03
CA PRO A 87 0.86 -12.94 -9.91
C PRO A 87 2.12 -12.17 -10.32
N ALA A 88 2.66 -11.40 -9.38
CA ALA A 88 3.90 -10.65 -9.53
C ALA A 88 4.78 -10.87 -8.30
N THR A 89 5.43 -12.04 -8.22
CA THR A 89 6.47 -12.31 -7.22
C THR A 89 7.62 -11.33 -7.38
N VAL A 90 7.98 -10.64 -6.30
CA VAL A 90 9.01 -9.59 -6.29
C VAL A 90 10.29 -10.13 -5.65
N ALA A 91 11.42 -9.88 -6.29
CA ALA A 91 12.75 -10.09 -5.72
C ALA A 91 13.75 -9.07 -6.31
N ILE A 92 14.92 -8.96 -5.71
CA ILE A 92 16.09 -8.36 -6.36
C ILE A 92 16.95 -9.52 -6.87
N LEU A 93 17.23 -9.56 -8.17
CA LEU A 93 18.12 -10.55 -8.78
C LEU A 93 19.33 -9.85 -9.36
N LYS A 94 20.53 -10.18 -8.88
CA LYS A 94 21.82 -9.58 -9.31
C LYS A 94 21.80 -8.04 -9.27
N GLY A 95 21.14 -7.47 -8.25
CA GLY A 95 20.92 -6.05 -8.05
C GLY A 95 19.76 -5.42 -8.82
N GLN A 96 19.09 -6.15 -9.72
CA GLN A 96 17.93 -5.67 -10.46
C GLN A 96 16.65 -6.00 -9.68
N LEU A 97 15.84 -4.98 -9.34
CA LEU A 97 14.50 -5.20 -8.80
C LEU A 97 13.61 -5.79 -9.92
N SER A 98 13.07 -6.98 -9.70
CA SER A 98 12.22 -7.71 -10.63
C SER A 98 10.79 -7.82 -10.10
N ILE A 99 9.82 -7.51 -10.96
CA ILE A 99 8.38 -7.52 -10.65
C ILE A 99 7.71 -8.62 -11.50
N GLY A 100 7.36 -9.72 -10.83
CA GLY A 100 7.12 -11.01 -11.48
C GLY A 100 8.43 -11.73 -11.74
N LEU A 101 8.48 -13.01 -11.40
CA LEU A 101 9.58 -13.91 -11.72
C LEU A 101 9.12 -14.94 -12.74
N SER A 102 10.05 -15.42 -13.57
CA SER A 102 9.85 -16.67 -14.33
C SER A 102 9.92 -17.90 -13.42
N GLU A 103 9.46 -19.05 -13.91
CA GLU A 103 9.53 -20.31 -13.17
C GLU A 103 10.98 -20.71 -12.83
N ASP A 104 11.92 -20.42 -13.72
CA ASP A 104 13.36 -20.66 -13.52
C ASP A 104 13.94 -19.73 -12.43
N GLU A 105 13.60 -18.44 -12.46
CA GLU A 105 14.01 -17.47 -11.43
C GLU A 105 13.42 -17.80 -10.06
N LEU A 106 12.16 -18.25 -10.01
CA LEU A 106 11.50 -18.69 -8.78
C LEU A 106 12.16 -19.97 -8.22
N THR A 107 12.46 -20.94 -9.10
CA THR A 107 13.12 -22.20 -8.77
C THR A 107 14.57 -21.99 -8.32
N TYR A 108 15.28 -21.04 -8.94
CA TYR A 108 16.59 -20.56 -8.52
C TYR A 108 16.53 -19.93 -7.12
N LEU A 109 15.63 -18.96 -6.91
CA LEU A 109 15.53 -18.20 -5.66
C LEU A 109 15.18 -19.10 -4.47
N ALA A 110 14.34 -20.13 -4.66
CA ALA A 110 13.98 -21.10 -3.63
C ALA A 110 15.13 -22.04 -3.18
N GLN A 111 16.20 -22.14 -3.96
CA GLN A 111 17.38 -22.97 -3.67
C GLN A 111 18.65 -22.13 -3.39
N ALA A 112 18.64 -20.85 -3.73
CA ALA A 112 19.77 -19.95 -3.61
C ALA A 112 20.19 -19.75 -2.13
N LYS A 113 21.51 -19.77 -1.90
CA LYS A 113 22.13 -19.53 -0.59
C LYS A 113 22.70 -18.12 -0.54
N GLY A 114 22.65 -17.47 0.63
CA GLY A 114 23.20 -16.13 0.81
C GLY A 114 22.33 -15.00 0.25
N VAL A 115 21.09 -15.29 -0.16
CA VAL A 115 20.11 -14.28 -0.58
C VAL A 115 19.82 -13.33 0.60
N VAL A 116 19.96 -12.03 0.39
CA VAL A 116 19.80 -11.06 1.48
C VAL A 116 18.33 -10.78 1.74
N LYS A 117 17.85 -11.01 2.97
CA LYS A 117 16.52 -10.52 3.41
C LYS A 117 16.46 -8.99 3.30
N ALA A 118 15.61 -8.50 2.40
CA ALA A 118 15.64 -7.13 1.88
C ALA A 118 14.42 -6.31 2.34
N SER A 119 14.58 -5.53 3.40
CA SER A 119 13.64 -4.46 3.78
C SER A 119 14.06 -3.13 3.12
N ARG A 120 13.32 -2.04 3.36
CA ARG A 120 13.54 -0.72 2.73
C ARG A 120 15.00 -0.26 2.75
N ARG A 121 15.67 -0.39 3.92
CA ARG A 121 17.05 0.06 4.10
C ARG A 121 18.08 -0.80 3.34
N ASP A 122 17.71 -2.03 3.00
CA ASP A 122 18.60 -3.01 2.39
C ASP A 122 18.52 -2.97 0.85
N LEU A 123 17.42 -2.45 0.27
CA LEU A 123 17.20 -2.39 -1.19
C LEU A 123 18.37 -1.72 -1.95
N ALA A 124 18.80 -0.54 -1.51
CA ALA A 124 19.84 0.23 -2.20
C ALA A 124 21.25 -0.41 -2.09
N PRO A 125 21.71 -0.89 -0.91
CA PRO A 125 22.94 -1.68 -0.81
C PRO A 125 22.94 -2.94 -1.68
N ILE A 126 21.85 -3.72 -1.69
CA ILE A 126 21.74 -4.94 -2.51
C ILE A 126 21.81 -4.61 -4.01
N ALA A 127 21.09 -3.57 -4.45
CA ALA A 127 21.12 -3.09 -5.83
C ALA A 127 22.52 -2.63 -6.26
N ALA A 128 23.17 -1.80 -5.45
CA ALA A 128 24.51 -1.28 -5.72
C ALA A 128 25.59 -2.38 -5.76
N ALA A 129 25.50 -3.36 -4.86
CA ALA A 129 26.43 -4.49 -4.78
C ALA A 129 26.12 -5.63 -5.78
N LYS A 130 25.05 -5.50 -6.59
CA LYS A 130 24.58 -6.54 -7.53
C LYS A 130 24.30 -7.89 -6.88
N LEU A 131 23.77 -7.87 -5.66
CA LEU A 131 23.42 -9.06 -4.89
C LEU A 131 21.98 -9.51 -5.19
N ASP A 132 21.68 -10.76 -4.84
CA ASP A 132 20.31 -11.27 -4.79
C ASP A 132 19.68 -10.91 -3.43
N GLY A 133 18.43 -10.43 -3.48
CA GLY A 133 17.69 -9.97 -2.32
C GLY A 133 16.25 -10.46 -2.33
N ALA A 134 15.82 -11.07 -1.24
CA ALA A 134 14.45 -11.50 -1.05
C ALA A 134 13.67 -10.37 -0.35
N THR A 135 12.72 -9.74 -1.03
CA THR A 135 11.97 -8.61 -0.47
C THR A 135 11.10 -9.06 0.69
N THR A 136 11.10 -8.28 1.78
CA THR A 136 10.09 -8.40 2.86
C THR A 136 8.80 -7.72 2.43
N VAL A 137 7.75 -7.77 3.26
CA VAL A 137 6.55 -6.92 3.16
C VAL A 137 6.90 -5.47 2.83
N ALA A 138 7.72 -4.78 3.62
CA ALA A 138 8.21 -3.42 3.33
C ALA A 138 8.85 -3.26 1.93
N GLY A 139 9.76 -4.15 1.55
CA GLY A 139 10.41 -4.10 0.23
C GLY A 139 9.45 -4.35 -0.93
N THR A 140 8.47 -5.22 -0.72
CA THR A 140 7.44 -5.61 -1.71
C THR A 140 6.39 -4.51 -1.86
N ILE A 141 6.04 -3.80 -0.79
CA ILE A 141 5.18 -2.60 -0.83
C ILE A 141 5.82 -1.53 -1.72
N ILE A 142 7.10 -1.20 -1.51
CA ILE A 142 7.83 -0.22 -2.33
C ILE A 142 7.83 -0.64 -3.81
N ALA A 143 8.12 -1.92 -4.07
CA ALA A 143 8.13 -2.47 -5.42
C ALA A 143 6.75 -2.44 -6.10
N ALA A 144 5.68 -2.77 -5.35
CA ALA A 144 4.30 -2.70 -5.82
C ALA A 144 3.89 -1.26 -6.15
N GLN A 145 4.25 -0.27 -5.31
CA GLN A 145 4.00 1.14 -5.60
C GLN A 145 4.74 1.65 -6.84
N LEU A 146 6.03 1.34 -6.96
CA LEU A 146 6.84 1.66 -8.16
C LEU A 146 6.22 1.05 -9.43
N ALA A 147 5.59 -0.11 -9.30
CA ALA A 147 4.87 -0.80 -10.35
C ALA A 147 3.38 -0.43 -10.47
N ASP A 148 2.82 0.50 -9.69
CA ASP A 148 1.36 0.75 -9.55
C ASP A 148 0.52 -0.55 -9.51
N ILE A 149 0.98 -1.52 -8.71
CA ILE A 149 0.24 -2.74 -8.37
C ILE A 149 -0.51 -2.46 -7.06
N PRO A 150 -1.85 -2.41 -7.07
CA PRO A 150 -2.62 -1.88 -5.94
C PRO A 150 -2.88 -2.91 -4.84
N VAL A 151 -2.67 -4.21 -5.09
CA VAL A 151 -2.91 -5.30 -4.14
C VAL A 151 -1.65 -6.17 -3.99
N PHE A 152 -1.30 -6.48 -2.74
CA PHE A 152 -0.18 -7.33 -2.34
C PHE A 152 -0.69 -8.42 -1.37
N VAL A 153 -0.23 -9.65 -1.54
CA VAL A 153 -0.53 -10.79 -0.66
C VAL A 153 0.72 -11.26 0.08
N THR A 154 0.60 -11.46 1.39
CA THR A 154 1.60 -12.12 2.26
C THR A 154 0.89 -13.10 3.22
N GLY A 155 1.65 -13.92 3.92
CA GLY A 155 1.10 -14.74 5.01
C GLY A 155 0.71 -13.86 6.20
N GLY A 156 1.57 -12.93 6.61
CA GLY A 156 1.40 -12.12 7.81
C GLY A 156 2.37 -10.96 7.81
N ILE A 157 1.94 -9.76 8.18
CA ILE A 157 2.84 -8.59 8.23
C ILE A 157 3.80 -8.67 9.44
N GLY A 158 4.91 -7.94 9.39
CA GLY A 158 5.65 -7.59 10.60
C GLY A 158 4.87 -6.58 11.45
N GLY A 159 5.40 -6.26 12.62
CA GLY A 159 4.71 -5.40 13.59
C GLY A 159 5.63 -4.94 14.71
N VAL A 160 5.05 -4.48 15.81
CA VAL A 160 5.76 -4.23 17.08
C VAL A 160 6.09 -5.59 17.71
N HIS A 161 7.34 -5.83 18.07
CA HIS A 161 7.73 -7.07 18.75
C HIS A 161 7.21 -7.08 20.20
N ARG A 162 7.08 -8.26 20.81
CA ARG A 162 6.80 -8.37 22.25
C ARG A 162 7.90 -7.63 23.03
N HIS A 163 7.53 -6.81 24.01
CA HIS A 163 8.40 -5.85 24.72
C HIS A 163 8.96 -4.69 23.86
N GLY A 164 8.39 -4.44 22.68
CA GLY A 164 8.78 -3.36 21.76
C GLY A 164 8.72 -1.95 22.35
N GLU A 165 7.94 -1.74 23.41
CA GLU A 165 7.92 -0.49 24.19
C GLU A 165 9.24 -0.20 24.91
N ASN A 166 10.07 -1.22 25.18
CA ASN A 166 11.38 -1.10 25.80
C ASN A 166 12.52 -1.23 24.78
N THR A 167 12.38 -2.15 23.81
CA THR A 167 13.45 -2.47 22.84
C THR A 167 13.43 -1.59 21.60
N LEU A 168 12.28 -0.98 21.28
CA LEU A 168 11.98 -0.31 20.01
C LEU A 168 12.18 -1.21 18.77
N ASP A 169 12.10 -2.54 18.94
CA ASP A 169 12.12 -3.50 17.84
C ASP A 169 10.75 -3.52 17.14
N ILE A 170 10.62 -2.67 16.12
CA ILE A 170 9.39 -2.42 15.37
C ILE A 170 9.68 -2.63 13.88
N SER A 171 8.89 -3.47 13.22
CA SER A 171 9.07 -3.76 11.80
C SER A 171 8.91 -2.50 10.95
N ALA A 172 9.84 -2.31 10.01
CA ALA A 172 9.74 -1.28 8.97
C ALA A 172 8.47 -1.44 8.11
N ASP A 173 7.85 -2.62 8.09
CA ASP A 173 6.58 -2.87 7.39
C ASP A 173 5.49 -1.87 7.81
N LEU A 174 5.42 -1.47 9.08
CA LEU A 174 4.40 -0.54 9.58
C LEU A 174 4.60 0.89 9.03
N ASN A 175 5.85 1.34 8.99
CA ASN A 175 6.22 2.64 8.40
C ASN A 175 6.00 2.65 6.88
N GLU A 176 6.19 1.52 6.20
CA GLU A 176 5.92 1.45 4.76
C GLU A 176 4.43 1.35 4.45
N LEU A 177 3.63 0.69 5.29
CA LEU A 177 2.17 0.79 5.23
C LEU A 177 1.71 2.25 5.38
N GLY A 178 2.26 3.01 6.35
CA GLY A 178 1.99 4.44 6.54
C GLY A 178 2.46 5.38 5.42
N ARG A 179 3.19 4.87 4.42
CA ARG A 179 3.73 5.63 3.26
C ARG A 179 3.21 5.11 1.92
N SER A 180 2.30 4.13 1.96
CA SER A 180 1.88 3.38 0.77
C SER A 180 0.48 3.77 0.31
N ASN A 181 0.09 3.30 -0.87
CA ASN A 181 -1.29 3.25 -1.33
C ASN A 181 -1.66 1.84 -1.83
N THR A 182 -0.92 0.83 -1.35
CA THR A 182 -1.12 -0.60 -1.59
C THR A 182 -2.02 -1.19 -0.51
N LEU A 183 -2.99 -2.01 -0.92
CA LEU A 183 -3.75 -2.87 -0.03
C LEU A 183 -2.98 -4.18 0.17
N VAL A 184 -2.73 -4.54 1.43
CA VAL A 184 -2.01 -5.74 1.84
C VAL A 184 -2.99 -6.74 2.45
N VAL A 185 -3.11 -7.90 1.83
CA VAL A 185 -3.89 -9.04 2.34
C VAL A 185 -2.95 -9.97 3.10
N CYS A 186 -3.28 -10.24 4.36
CA CYS A 186 -2.48 -11.06 5.26
C CYS A 186 -3.35 -11.71 6.33
N SER A 187 -2.83 -12.68 7.09
CA SER A 187 -3.53 -13.25 8.25
C SER A 187 -3.17 -12.51 9.54
N GLY A 188 -3.26 -11.18 9.48
CA GLY A 188 -2.86 -10.29 10.55
C GLY A 188 -1.33 -10.13 10.65
N VAL A 189 -0.84 -9.92 11.86
CA VAL A 189 0.59 -9.86 12.18
C VAL A 189 1.10 -11.25 12.53
N LYS A 190 2.37 -11.56 12.24
CA LYS A 190 2.99 -12.83 12.66
C LYS A 190 2.85 -13.01 14.18
N SER A 191 2.44 -14.20 14.63
CA SER A 191 2.06 -14.49 16.04
C SER A 191 3.15 -14.22 17.10
N ILE A 192 4.41 -14.11 16.69
CA ILE A 192 5.56 -13.77 17.55
C ILE A 192 5.55 -12.31 18.05
N LEU A 193 4.64 -11.49 17.53
CA LEU A 193 4.56 -10.04 17.72
C LEU A 193 3.53 -9.66 18.77
N ASP A 194 3.45 -8.36 19.06
CA ASP A 194 2.42 -7.75 19.89
C ASP A 194 1.31 -7.18 19.01
N ILE A 195 0.11 -7.78 19.09
CA ILE A 195 -1.03 -7.42 18.24
C ILE A 195 -1.58 -6.05 18.64
N GLY A 196 -1.84 -5.82 19.93
CA GLY A 196 -2.38 -4.56 20.44
C GLY A 196 -1.49 -3.38 20.08
N ARG A 197 -0.19 -3.45 20.42
CA ARG A 197 0.78 -2.39 20.07
C ARG A 197 0.94 -2.20 18.57
N THR A 198 0.78 -3.25 17.77
CA THR A 198 0.81 -3.09 16.30
C THR A 198 -0.43 -2.37 15.77
N LEU A 199 -1.62 -2.62 16.32
CA LEU A 199 -2.84 -1.89 15.93
C LEU A 199 -2.74 -0.40 16.29
N GLU A 200 -2.31 -0.07 17.52
CA GLU A 200 -2.06 1.31 17.96
C GLU A 200 -1.02 2.03 17.06
N TYR A 201 0.03 1.33 16.65
CA TYR A 201 1.04 1.89 15.74
C TYR A 201 0.47 2.11 14.33
N LEU A 202 -0.37 1.19 13.83
CA LEU A 202 -1.02 1.32 12.53
C LEU A 202 -2.03 2.48 12.51
N GLU A 203 -2.78 2.69 13.59
CA GLU A 203 -3.61 3.88 13.80
C GLU A 203 -2.76 5.16 13.77
N THR A 204 -1.65 5.18 14.52
CA THR A 204 -0.70 6.30 14.54
C THR A 204 -0.11 6.60 13.14
N GLN A 205 0.05 5.58 12.29
CA GLN A 205 0.49 5.72 10.89
C GLN A 205 -0.64 6.03 9.90
N GLY A 206 -1.89 6.18 10.35
CA GLY A 206 -3.05 6.44 9.50
C GLY A 206 -3.41 5.28 8.56
N VAL A 207 -3.00 4.05 8.89
CA VAL A 207 -3.23 2.85 8.07
C VAL A 207 -4.64 2.32 8.33
N CYS A 208 -5.42 2.13 7.27
CA CYS A 208 -6.76 1.55 7.40
C CYS A 208 -6.65 0.04 7.67
N VAL A 209 -7.21 -0.46 8.78
CA VAL A 209 -7.15 -1.88 9.15
C VAL A 209 -8.56 -2.49 9.18
N CYS A 210 -8.77 -3.52 8.35
CA CYS A 210 -10.03 -4.22 8.19
C CYS A 210 -9.88 -5.72 8.49
N ALA A 211 -10.71 -6.26 9.38
CA ALA A 211 -10.94 -7.71 9.46
C ALA A 211 -11.77 -8.18 8.25
N PHE A 212 -11.47 -9.36 7.71
CA PHE A 212 -12.17 -9.96 6.57
C PHE A 212 -13.08 -11.13 6.99
N GLY A 213 -14.31 -11.15 6.49
CA GLY A 213 -15.29 -12.21 6.77
C GLY A 213 -16.38 -11.74 7.73
N GLU A 214 -16.85 -12.60 8.63
CA GLU A 214 -18.03 -12.31 9.47
C GLU A 214 -17.73 -11.61 10.80
N SER A 215 -16.57 -11.85 11.42
CA SER A 215 -16.16 -11.18 12.67
C SER A 215 -15.38 -9.87 12.40
N SER A 216 -15.32 -9.03 13.43
CA SER A 216 -14.36 -7.92 13.54
C SER A 216 -13.08 -8.33 14.30
N ASP A 217 -12.97 -9.57 14.78
CA ASP A 217 -11.73 -10.13 15.34
C ASP A 217 -10.55 -9.93 14.36
N PHE A 218 -9.45 -9.41 14.87
CA PHE A 218 -8.19 -9.41 14.15
C PHE A 218 -7.54 -10.81 14.30
N PRO A 219 -7.17 -11.51 13.22
CA PRO A 219 -6.55 -12.82 13.30
C PRO A 219 -5.11 -12.76 13.82
N ALA A 220 -4.68 -13.78 14.56
CA ALA A 220 -3.33 -13.91 15.11
C ALA A 220 -2.49 -14.95 14.33
N PHE A 221 -2.49 -14.84 12.99
CA PHE A 221 -1.75 -15.70 12.07
C PHE A 221 -2.17 -17.17 12.09
N TYR A 222 -1.79 -17.93 13.12
CA TYR A 222 -2.13 -19.35 13.28
C TYR A 222 -3.52 -19.60 13.88
N THR A 223 -4.16 -18.58 14.44
CA THR A 223 -5.52 -18.65 14.99
C THR A 223 -6.42 -17.61 14.30
N ALA A 224 -7.69 -17.97 14.12
CA ALA A 224 -8.67 -17.08 13.49
C ALA A 224 -9.08 -15.88 14.38
N ARG A 225 -8.77 -15.94 15.68
CA ARG A 225 -9.08 -14.91 16.69
C ARG A 225 -7.85 -14.61 17.52
N SER A 226 -7.77 -13.38 18.03
CA SER A 226 -6.66 -12.89 18.88
C SER A 226 -7.09 -12.25 20.19
N GLY A 227 -8.40 -12.02 20.40
CA GLY A 227 -8.91 -11.17 21.47
C GLY A 227 -8.83 -9.66 21.17
N PHE A 228 -8.19 -9.25 20.07
CA PHE A 228 -8.20 -7.88 19.56
C PHE A 228 -9.17 -7.73 18.40
N ALA A 229 -9.83 -6.58 18.30
CA ALA A 229 -10.70 -6.23 17.18
C ALA A 229 -9.98 -5.32 16.18
N ALA A 230 -10.25 -5.50 14.88
CA ALA A 230 -9.90 -4.52 13.86
C ALA A 230 -10.83 -3.29 13.95
N PRO A 231 -10.34 -2.06 13.71
CA PRO A 231 -11.17 -0.85 13.68
C PRO A 231 -12.31 -0.89 12.66
N HIS A 232 -12.13 -1.64 11.57
CA HIS A 232 -13.11 -1.84 10.51
C HIS A 232 -13.25 -3.31 10.14
N ARG A 233 -14.32 -3.61 9.39
CA ARG A 233 -14.61 -4.95 8.87
C ARG A 233 -15.07 -4.84 7.41
N VAL A 234 -14.65 -5.80 6.60
CA VAL A 234 -15.14 -6.02 5.23
C VAL A 234 -15.66 -7.45 5.10
N GLY A 235 -16.92 -7.59 4.70
CA GLY A 235 -17.57 -8.91 4.60
C GLY A 235 -17.09 -9.76 3.42
N ASP A 236 -16.59 -9.12 2.37
CA ASP A 236 -16.25 -9.77 1.09
C ASP A 236 -15.19 -8.96 0.31
N ALA A 237 -14.71 -9.55 -0.79
CA ALA A 237 -13.72 -8.94 -1.68
C ALA A 237 -14.21 -7.65 -2.37
N GLN A 238 -15.52 -7.53 -2.61
CA GLN A 238 -16.13 -6.37 -3.27
C GLN A 238 -16.16 -5.17 -2.31
N GLN A 239 -16.41 -5.40 -1.02
CA GLN A 239 -16.31 -4.40 0.05
C GLN A 239 -14.87 -3.91 0.19
N ALA A 240 -13.90 -4.82 0.29
CA ALA A 240 -12.48 -4.45 0.34
C ALA A 240 -12.02 -3.66 -0.90
N ALA A 241 -12.46 -4.05 -2.10
CA ALA A 241 -12.20 -3.31 -3.32
C ALA A 241 -12.82 -1.91 -3.33
N ARG A 242 -14.01 -1.72 -2.73
CA ARG A 242 -14.62 -0.39 -2.54
C ARG A 242 -13.82 0.50 -1.58
N VAL A 243 -13.27 -0.05 -0.49
CA VAL A 243 -12.40 0.71 0.43
C VAL A 243 -11.14 1.19 -0.30
N LEU A 244 -10.47 0.30 -1.04
CA LEU A 244 -9.31 0.64 -1.86
C LEU A 244 -9.63 1.68 -2.96
N HIS A 245 -10.80 1.57 -3.59
CA HIS A 245 -11.28 2.55 -4.58
C HIS A 245 -11.57 3.91 -3.97
N ALA A 246 -12.20 3.97 -2.80
CA ALA A 246 -12.43 5.21 -2.06
C ALA A 246 -11.10 5.86 -1.63
N ALA A 247 -10.17 5.10 -1.05
CA ALA A 247 -8.85 5.60 -0.64
C ALA A 247 -8.05 6.19 -1.83
N ARG A 248 -8.07 5.53 -2.99
CA ARG A 248 -7.44 6.03 -4.23
C ARG A 248 -8.16 7.25 -4.82
N ARG A 249 -9.45 7.48 -4.52
CA ARG A 249 -10.20 8.68 -4.95
C ARG A 249 -10.04 9.87 -4.02
N LEU A 250 -9.71 9.62 -2.76
CA LEU A 250 -9.35 10.63 -1.75
C LEU A 250 -7.85 10.97 -1.75
N ASP A 251 -7.07 10.35 -2.64
CA ASP A 251 -5.61 10.46 -2.73
C ASP A 251 -4.88 10.21 -1.40
N LEU A 252 -5.36 9.23 -0.63
CA LEU A 252 -4.76 8.87 0.65
C LEU A 252 -3.39 8.21 0.42
N ALA A 253 -2.38 8.77 1.08
CA ALA A 253 -1.00 8.28 1.07
C ALA A 253 -0.70 7.26 2.19
N SER A 254 -1.73 6.53 2.64
CA SER A 254 -1.60 5.40 3.58
C SER A 254 -2.20 4.11 3.03
N GLY A 255 -1.59 2.99 3.42
CA GLY A 255 -1.97 1.66 2.99
C GLY A 255 -3.24 1.14 3.66
N ILE A 256 -3.67 -0.03 3.22
CA ILE A 256 -4.82 -0.75 3.80
C ILE A 256 -4.36 -2.16 4.17
N VAL A 257 -4.67 -2.61 5.39
CA VAL A 257 -4.49 -4.01 5.81
C VAL A 257 -5.83 -4.70 5.78
N VAL A 258 -5.95 -5.79 5.02
CA VAL A 258 -7.09 -6.71 5.03
C VAL A 258 -6.65 -7.99 5.72
N ALA A 259 -7.06 -8.14 6.99
CA ALA A 259 -6.67 -9.24 7.85
C ALA A 259 -7.65 -10.42 7.70
N VAL A 260 -7.19 -11.49 7.05
CA VAL A 260 -7.97 -12.68 6.68
C VAL A 260 -7.67 -13.83 7.65
N PRO A 261 -8.67 -14.38 8.37
CA PRO A 261 -8.42 -15.50 9.26
C PRO A 261 -7.93 -16.74 8.50
N VAL A 262 -7.07 -17.53 9.16
CA VAL A 262 -6.70 -18.88 8.71
C VAL A 262 -7.97 -19.74 8.58
N PRO A 263 -8.10 -20.60 7.56
CA PRO A 263 -9.27 -21.48 7.43
C PRO A 263 -9.39 -22.41 8.65
N GLN A 264 -10.63 -22.67 9.09
CA GLN A 264 -10.90 -23.32 10.38
C GLN A 264 -10.29 -24.72 10.49
N GLU A 265 -10.19 -25.48 9.39
CA GLU A 265 -9.56 -26.80 9.38
C GLU A 265 -8.03 -26.78 9.56
N TYR A 266 -7.39 -25.61 9.42
CA TYR A 266 -5.95 -25.39 9.63
C TYR A 266 -5.64 -24.46 10.81
N ALA A 267 -6.67 -23.96 11.51
CA ALA A 267 -6.50 -23.13 12.70
C ALA A 267 -5.88 -23.97 13.83
N MET A 268 -4.84 -23.44 14.47
CA MET A 268 -4.17 -24.11 15.59
C MET A 268 -4.92 -23.88 16.91
N ASP A 269 -4.69 -24.75 17.89
CA ASP A 269 -5.08 -24.46 19.27
C ASP A 269 -4.22 -23.31 19.83
N GLU A 270 -4.90 -22.31 20.40
CA GLU A 270 -4.32 -21.07 20.91
C GLU A 270 -3.28 -21.30 22.01
N LYS A 271 -3.53 -22.25 22.92
CA LYS A 271 -2.62 -22.55 24.03
C LYS A 271 -1.38 -23.27 23.52
N ILE A 272 -1.56 -24.29 22.67
CA ILE A 272 -0.46 -25.05 22.08
C ILE A 272 0.48 -24.12 21.29
N ILE A 273 -0.08 -23.19 20.49
CA ILE A 273 0.75 -22.31 19.67
C ILE A 273 1.43 -21.21 20.50
N GLU A 274 0.76 -20.63 21.50
CA GLU A 274 1.40 -19.68 22.42
C GLU A 274 2.48 -20.32 23.29
N GLU A 275 2.29 -21.54 23.79
CA GLU A 275 3.33 -22.26 24.53
C GLU A 275 4.57 -22.50 23.64
N ALA A 276 4.38 -22.90 22.38
CA ALA A 276 5.46 -23.06 21.41
C ALA A 276 6.19 -21.74 21.11
N ILE A 277 5.45 -20.64 20.91
CA ILE A 277 6.02 -19.30 20.65
C ILE A 277 6.80 -18.80 21.87
N ASN A 278 6.23 -18.87 23.07
CA ASN A 278 6.88 -18.40 24.29
C ASN A 278 8.12 -19.23 24.66
N SER A 279 8.12 -20.53 24.34
CA SER A 279 9.32 -21.38 24.44
C SER A 279 10.42 -20.97 23.45
N ALA A 280 10.04 -20.71 22.18
CA ALA A 280 10.96 -20.28 21.14
C ALA A 280 11.56 -18.89 21.38
N LEU A 281 10.79 -17.94 21.93
CA LEU A 281 11.28 -16.62 22.35
C LEU A 281 12.36 -16.75 23.44
N LYS A 282 12.08 -17.50 24.52
CA LYS A 282 13.05 -17.77 25.60
C LYS A 282 14.31 -18.49 25.12
N GLU A 283 14.24 -19.25 24.03
CA GLU A 283 15.40 -19.88 23.40
C GLU A 283 16.19 -18.90 22.52
N ALA A 284 15.52 -17.97 21.81
CA ALA A 284 16.15 -16.91 21.05
C ALA A 284 16.96 -15.96 21.96
N ASP A 285 16.36 -15.55 23.08
CA ASP A 285 17.01 -14.70 24.11
C ASP A 285 18.25 -15.38 24.69
N ARG A 286 18.15 -16.65 25.10
CA ARG A 286 19.28 -17.44 25.62
C ARG A 286 20.41 -17.65 24.61
N LYS A 287 20.11 -17.54 23.31
CA LYS A 287 21.09 -17.63 22.22
C LYS A 287 21.58 -16.26 21.71
N GLY A 288 21.07 -15.16 22.24
CA GLY A 288 21.43 -13.81 21.78
C GLY A 288 21.03 -13.55 20.32
N ILE A 289 19.89 -14.10 19.87
CA ILE A 289 19.39 -13.88 18.50
C ILE A 289 18.56 -12.60 18.51
N PHE A 290 18.97 -11.60 17.73
CA PHE A 290 18.37 -10.25 17.73
C PHE A 290 18.06 -9.73 16.33
N GLY A 291 17.10 -8.79 16.25
CA GLY A 291 16.72 -8.10 15.02
C GLY A 291 16.22 -9.05 13.92
N LYS A 292 16.74 -8.88 12.69
CA LYS A 292 16.17 -9.52 11.48
C LYS A 292 16.20 -11.06 11.49
N GLU A 293 17.03 -11.67 12.33
CA GLU A 293 17.20 -13.13 12.48
C GLU A 293 16.21 -13.77 13.48
N VAL A 294 15.51 -12.96 14.28
CA VAL A 294 14.52 -13.44 15.28
C VAL A 294 13.35 -14.16 14.60
N THR A 295 12.74 -13.56 13.57
CA THR A 295 11.56 -14.13 12.91
C THR A 295 11.84 -15.50 12.27
N PRO A 296 12.89 -15.70 11.44
CA PRO A 296 13.19 -17.02 10.87
C PRO A 296 13.48 -18.07 11.94
N PHE A 297 14.22 -17.69 12.99
CA PHE A 297 14.52 -18.61 14.10
C PHE A 297 13.27 -19.11 14.81
N ILE A 298 12.35 -18.20 15.20
CA ILE A 298 11.14 -18.58 15.92
C ILE A 298 10.22 -19.42 15.03
N LEU A 299 10.04 -19.07 13.75
CA LEU A 299 9.21 -19.88 12.83
C LEU A 299 9.73 -21.31 12.70
N ALA A 300 11.05 -21.50 12.59
CA ALA A 300 11.67 -22.82 12.56
C ALA A 300 11.51 -23.58 13.90
N ALA A 301 11.67 -22.90 15.04
CA ALA A 301 11.49 -23.49 16.36
C ALA A 301 10.04 -23.93 16.61
N VAL A 302 9.06 -23.10 16.24
CA VAL A 302 7.62 -23.39 16.36
C VAL A 302 7.21 -24.52 15.41
N ALA A 303 7.73 -24.55 14.17
CA ALA A 303 7.50 -25.67 13.26
C ALA A 303 8.03 -26.99 13.82
N LYS A 304 9.20 -26.98 14.47
CA LYS A 304 9.74 -28.16 15.16
C LYS A 304 8.91 -28.57 16.37
N ALA A 305 8.50 -27.61 17.21
CA ALA A 305 7.71 -27.87 18.42
C ALA A 305 6.30 -28.41 18.12
N THR A 306 5.74 -28.06 16.96
CA THR A 306 4.39 -28.46 16.53
C THR A 306 4.39 -29.62 15.52
N SER A 307 5.51 -30.33 15.37
CA SER A 307 5.67 -31.45 14.42
C SER A 307 5.25 -31.10 12.98
N GLY A 308 5.49 -29.87 12.55
CA GLY A 308 5.13 -29.34 11.23
C GLY A 308 3.71 -28.77 11.10
N ALA A 309 2.85 -28.87 12.13
CA ALA A 309 1.48 -28.37 12.05
C ALA A 309 1.42 -26.85 11.79
N SER A 310 2.33 -26.05 12.38
CA SER A 310 2.40 -24.62 12.09
C SER A 310 2.89 -24.29 10.68
N LEU A 311 3.69 -25.15 10.05
CA LEU A 311 4.06 -24.99 8.65
C LEU A 311 2.86 -25.26 7.74
N ASN A 312 2.08 -26.31 8.03
CA ASN A 312 0.84 -26.60 7.30
C ASN A 312 -0.17 -25.44 7.42
N ALA A 313 -0.35 -24.88 8.61
CA ALA A 313 -1.17 -23.70 8.83
C ALA A 313 -0.65 -22.48 8.04
N ASN A 314 0.67 -22.25 8.02
CA ASN A 314 1.30 -21.16 7.26
C ASN A 314 1.08 -21.31 5.74
N ILE A 315 1.13 -22.55 5.22
CA ILE A 315 0.84 -22.85 3.80
C ILE A 315 -0.65 -22.66 3.49
N ALA A 316 -1.55 -23.07 4.38
CA ALA A 316 -2.98 -22.90 4.20
C ALA A 316 -3.39 -21.41 4.21
N LEU A 317 -2.87 -20.62 5.16
CA LEU A 317 -3.22 -19.20 5.27
C LEU A 317 -2.70 -18.38 4.09
N ILE A 318 -1.47 -18.60 3.58
CA ILE A 318 -1.00 -17.85 2.39
C ILE A 318 -1.85 -18.17 1.15
N LYS A 319 -2.29 -19.43 0.99
CA LYS A 319 -3.18 -19.85 -0.10
C LYS A 319 -4.57 -19.24 0.03
N ASN A 320 -5.10 -19.09 1.24
CA ASN A 320 -6.35 -18.38 1.49
C ASN A 320 -6.22 -16.87 1.18
N ASN A 321 -5.13 -16.25 1.63
CA ASN A 321 -4.83 -14.83 1.38
C ASN A 321 -4.64 -14.55 -0.12
N ALA A 322 -4.04 -15.48 -0.87
CA ALA A 322 -3.89 -15.41 -2.32
C ALA A 322 -5.23 -15.42 -3.06
N LYS A 323 -6.16 -16.30 -2.65
CA LYS A 323 -7.53 -16.32 -3.14
C LYS A 323 -8.23 -14.99 -2.90
N VAL A 324 -8.24 -14.50 -1.65
CA VAL A 324 -8.89 -13.24 -1.27
C VAL A 324 -8.26 -12.04 -1.98
N GLY A 325 -6.94 -11.94 -2.06
CA GLY A 325 -6.24 -10.85 -2.74
C GLY A 325 -6.47 -10.82 -4.25
N ALA A 326 -6.55 -11.98 -4.91
CA ALA A 326 -6.92 -12.05 -6.32
C ALA A 326 -8.38 -11.64 -6.56
N ASP A 327 -9.32 -12.13 -5.74
CA ASP A 327 -10.73 -11.72 -5.80
C ASP A 327 -10.86 -10.19 -5.60
N ILE A 328 -10.13 -9.58 -4.66
CA ILE A 328 -10.08 -8.12 -4.42
C ILE A 328 -9.50 -7.37 -5.63
N ALA A 329 -8.39 -7.84 -6.21
CA ALA A 329 -7.76 -7.18 -7.35
C ALA A 329 -8.68 -7.18 -8.59
N VAL A 330 -9.42 -8.28 -8.81
CA VAL A 330 -10.45 -8.41 -9.86
C VAL A 330 -11.60 -7.43 -9.63
N GLU A 331 -12.19 -7.38 -8.42
CA GLU A 331 -13.27 -6.43 -8.12
C GLU A 331 -12.80 -4.96 -8.21
N PHE A 332 -11.59 -4.65 -7.75
CA PHE A 332 -11.02 -3.31 -7.89
C PHE A 332 -10.84 -2.90 -9.36
N LYS A 333 -10.43 -3.84 -10.24
CA LYS A 333 -10.32 -3.56 -11.67
C LYS A 333 -11.68 -3.37 -12.34
N LYS A 334 -12.73 -4.09 -11.90
CA LYS A 334 -14.12 -3.83 -12.34
C LYS A 334 -14.55 -2.40 -11.99
N LEU A 335 -14.30 -1.94 -10.76
CA LEU A 335 -14.61 -0.57 -10.31
C LEU A 335 -13.86 0.49 -11.14
N LYS A 336 -12.55 0.32 -11.36
CA LYS A 336 -11.76 1.21 -12.24
C LYS A 336 -12.33 1.28 -13.66
N ASN A 337 -12.65 0.15 -14.28
CA ASN A 337 -13.20 0.12 -15.65
C ASN A 337 -14.55 0.88 -15.77
N VAL A 338 -15.38 0.87 -14.72
CA VAL A 338 -16.63 1.66 -14.68
C VAL A 338 -16.35 3.17 -14.62
N ASP A 339 -15.39 3.61 -13.80
CA ASP A 339 -15.00 5.03 -13.72
C ASP A 339 -14.34 5.50 -15.03
N ASP A 340 -13.43 4.71 -15.60
CA ASP A 340 -12.78 4.97 -16.89
C ASP A 340 -13.83 5.11 -18.02
N SER A 341 -14.85 4.24 -18.03
CA SER A 341 -15.95 4.29 -19.01
C SER A 341 -16.79 5.56 -18.84
N LYS A 342 -17.20 5.91 -17.60
CA LYS A 342 -17.95 7.15 -17.32
C LYS A 342 -17.15 8.39 -17.73
N ASN A 343 -15.85 8.41 -17.48
CA ASN A 343 -14.97 9.49 -17.89
C ASN A 343 -14.87 9.59 -19.42
N ALA A 344 -14.77 8.47 -20.14
CA ALA A 344 -14.79 8.45 -21.60
C ALA A 344 -16.11 9.01 -22.17
N PHE A 345 -17.28 8.63 -21.60
CA PHE A 345 -18.57 9.22 -21.98
C PHE A 345 -18.64 10.73 -21.71
N ASN A 346 -18.14 11.20 -20.56
CA ASN A 346 -18.12 12.62 -20.22
C ASN A 346 -17.17 13.44 -21.12
N ILE A 347 -16.03 12.87 -21.52
CA ILE A 347 -15.11 13.49 -22.50
C ILE A 347 -15.77 13.53 -23.90
N GLY A 348 -16.54 12.50 -24.26
CA GLY A 348 -17.32 12.47 -25.51
C GLY A 348 -18.40 13.57 -25.61
N LEU A 349 -18.92 14.04 -24.47
CA LEU A 349 -19.92 15.12 -24.40
C LEU A 349 -19.32 16.54 -24.41
N SER A 350 -17.99 16.69 -24.28
CA SER A 350 -17.34 18.01 -24.19
C SER A 350 -16.73 18.53 -25.50
N LYS A 351 -16.87 17.80 -26.62
CA LYS A 351 -16.39 18.22 -27.94
C LYS A 351 -17.51 18.35 -28.97
N GLY A 352 -18.02 19.58 -29.16
CA GLY A 352 -18.72 19.94 -30.38
C GLY A 352 -19.91 20.89 -30.23
N ALA A 353 -19.66 22.19 -30.01
CA ALA A 353 -20.60 23.22 -30.44
C ALA A 353 -20.53 23.35 -31.99
N GLY A 354 -21.05 22.34 -32.70
CA GLY A 354 -20.84 22.14 -34.14
C GLY A 354 -22.13 21.77 -34.87
N LYS A 355 -23.00 22.76 -35.07
CA LYS A 355 -24.18 22.78 -35.98
C LYS A 355 -24.89 21.43 -36.20
N CYS A 356 -25.89 21.12 -35.37
CA CYS A 356 -26.89 20.11 -35.72
C CYS A 356 -27.74 20.62 -36.90
N ALA A 357 -27.80 19.85 -37.99
CA ALA A 357 -28.87 19.96 -38.98
C ALA A 357 -30.09 19.13 -38.50
N PRO A 358 -31.34 19.58 -38.75
CA PRO A 358 -32.52 18.85 -38.30
C PRO A 358 -32.88 17.73 -39.27
N ASN A 359 -32.95 16.48 -38.77
CA ASN A 359 -33.95 15.48 -39.20
C ASN A 359 -33.79 14.14 -38.46
N SER A 360 -34.66 13.90 -37.47
CA SER A 360 -35.55 12.72 -37.40
C SER A 360 -36.06 12.53 -35.96
N SER A 361 -37.34 12.19 -35.86
CA SER A 361 -38.06 12.05 -34.60
C SER A 361 -37.70 10.77 -33.85
N ARG A 362 -37.41 10.91 -32.55
CA ARG A 362 -37.63 9.84 -31.56
C ARG A 362 -38.19 10.46 -30.28
N HIS A 363 -39.45 10.17 -29.99
CA HIS A 363 -40.05 10.51 -28.69
C HIS A 363 -39.47 9.61 -27.60
N PHE A 364 -39.05 10.23 -26.50
CA PHE A 364 -38.95 9.57 -25.20
C PHE A 364 -39.75 10.38 -24.19
N HIS A 365 -40.77 9.77 -23.60
CA HIS A 365 -41.53 10.33 -22.50
C HIS A 365 -40.76 10.19 -21.19
N THR A 366 -40.44 11.31 -20.55
CA THR A 366 -40.20 11.37 -19.09
C THR A 366 -40.85 12.63 -18.52
N SER A 367 -42.08 12.48 -18.02
CA SER A 367 -42.79 13.53 -17.30
C SER A 367 -42.31 13.58 -15.85
N CYS A 368 -41.56 14.62 -15.49
CA CYS A 368 -41.37 15.03 -14.10
C CYS A 368 -41.34 16.55 -14.03
N SER A 369 -42.52 17.16 -13.89
CA SER A 369 -42.66 18.60 -13.68
C SER A 369 -42.09 19.00 -12.33
N ARG A 370 -41.10 19.91 -12.32
CA ARG A 370 -40.75 20.65 -11.11
C ARG A 370 -41.98 21.43 -10.65
N ARG A 371 -42.43 21.18 -9.41
CA ARG A 371 -43.10 22.23 -8.63
C ARG A 371 -42.02 22.99 -7.87
N VAL A 372 -42.08 24.32 -7.99
CA VAL A 372 -41.34 25.24 -7.15
C VAL A 372 -42.34 25.71 -6.09
N ASP A 373 -42.08 25.38 -4.82
CA ASP A 373 -42.74 26.06 -3.71
C ASP A 373 -41.78 27.15 -3.22
N GLU A 374 -42.19 28.40 -3.39
CA GLU A 374 -41.56 29.54 -2.73
C GLU A 374 -42.16 29.70 -1.33
N SER A 375 -41.31 29.90 -0.32
CA SER A 375 -41.62 30.86 0.74
C SER A 375 -40.33 31.34 1.43
N PRO A 376 -40.26 32.61 1.87
CA PRO A 376 -38.99 33.30 2.07
C PRO A 376 -38.64 33.51 3.54
N LEU A 377 -37.35 33.62 3.84
CA LEU A 377 -36.83 34.26 5.05
C LEU A 377 -35.41 34.79 4.81
N PHE A 378 -35.12 35.96 5.39
CA PHE A 378 -33.87 36.73 5.32
C PHE A 378 -33.59 37.46 3.99
N SER A 379 -34.26 38.60 3.85
CA SER A 379 -33.68 39.78 3.19
C SER A 379 -32.48 40.31 3.99
N GLY A 380 -31.37 40.59 3.32
CA GLY A 380 -30.19 41.21 3.93
C GLY A 380 -29.07 41.44 2.92
N ASP A 381 -28.81 42.71 2.58
CA ASP A 381 -27.68 43.10 1.73
C ASP A 381 -26.35 42.74 2.40
N MET A 382 -25.61 41.80 1.83
CA MET A 382 -24.24 41.50 2.28
C MET A 382 -23.22 42.00 1.25
N LYS A 383 -22.53 43.10 1.62
CA LYS A 383 -21.45 43.69 0.84
C LYS A 383 -20.30 42.69 0.67
N CYS A 384 -19.73 42.65 -0.54
CA CYS A 384 -18.50 41.92 -0.81
C CYS A 384 -17.37 42.44 0.10
N GLY A 385 -16.64 41.56 0.79
CA GLY A 385 -15.62 41.96 1.76
C GLY A 385 -14.66 40.84 2.14
N ALA A 386 -13.44 40.94 1.60
CA ALA A 386 -12.19 40.26 1.98
C ALA A 386 -12.15 38.72 2.00
N ASP A 387 -11.24 38.15 1.20
CA ASP A 387 -10.81 36.76 1.31
C ASP A 387 -9.99 36.54 2.60
N VAL A 388 -10.35 35.53 3.39
CA VAL A 388 -9.63 35.15 4.61
C VAL A 388 -8.79 33.91 4.35
N LEU A 389 -7.48 33.98 4.64
CA LEU A 389 -6.54 32.87 4.53
C LEU A 389 -6.09 32.44 5.93
N VAL A 390 -6.42 31.22 6.32
CA VAL A 390 -5.95 30.59 7.57
C VAL A 390 -4.81 29.62 7.25
N ILE A 391 -3.69 29.75 7.94
CA ILE A 391 -2.55 28.84 7.84
C ILE A 391 -2.21 28.33 9.24
N GLY A 392 -2.68 27.12 9.56
CA GLY A 392 -2.44 26.46 10.85
C GLY A 392 -1.11 25.71 10.87
N GLY A 393 -0.35 25.90 11.95
CA GLY A 393 0.81 25.09 12.32
C GLY A 393 0.73 24.78 13.81
N ALA A 394 1.22 23.60 14.22
CA ALA A 394 0.75 22.81 15.37
C ALA A 394 0.75 23.41 16.80
N ASN A 395 0.95 24.72 17.00
CA ASN A 395 0.77 25.38 18.31
C ASN A 395 0.37 26.88 18.27
N VAL A 396 0.12 27.49 17.10
CA VAL A 396 -0.43 28.87 17.04
C VAL A 396 -1.28 29.06 15.78
N ASP A 397 -2.57 29.34 15.96
CA ASP A 397 -3.41 29.88 14.89
C ASP A 397 -3.23 31.40 14.81
N ARG A 398 -3.01 31.94 13.60
CA ARG A 398 -3.02 33.38 13.34
C ARG A 398 -3.97 33.71 12.20
N VAL A 399 -4.79 34.73 12.42
CA VAL A 399 -5.73 35.24 11.42
C VAL A 399 -5.11 36.45 10.72
N TYR A 400 -4.99 36.36 9.41
CA TYR A 400 -4.53 37.45 8.55
C TYR A 400 -5.70 37.98 7.74
N THR A 401 -5.91 39.29 7.78
CA THR A 401 -6.90 39.96 6.92
C THR A 401 -6.16 40.65 5.78
N LEU A 402 -6.48 40.27 4.55
CA LEU A 402 -5.96 40.89 3.34
C LEU A 402 -6.83 42.10 2.96
N ARG A 403 -6.20 43.24 2.72
CA ARG A 403 -6.82 44.45 2.18
C ARG A 403 -6.00 44.97 1.01
N GLU A 404 -6.59 45.83 0.17
CA GLU A 404 -5.92 46.39 -1.02
C GLU A 404 -4.68 47.23 -0.67
N ASP A 405 -4.59 47.73 0.57
CA ASP A 405 -3.53 48.55 1.12
C ASP A 405 -2.49 47.79 1.97
N GLY A 406 -2.70 46.50 2.27
CA GLY A 406 -1.69 45.67 2.96
C GLY A 406 -2.20 44.42 3.68
N VAL A 407 -1.27 43.75 4.37
CA VAL A 407 -1.55 42.59 5.23
C VAL A 407 -1.61 43.05 6.69
N GLN A 408 -2.75 42.86 7.35
CA GLN A 408 -2.88 43.12 8.78
C GLN A 408 -2.89 41.80 9.57
N VAL A 409 -2.02 41.72 10.59
CA VAL A 409 -1.90 40.55 11.47
C VAL A 409 -2.72 40.80 12.74
N SER A 410 -3.67 39.92 13.03
CA SER A 410 -4.34 39.86 14.33
C SER A 410 -3.62 38.84 15.22
N LEU A 411 -3.39 39.19 16.48
CA LEU A 411 -2.84 38.30 17.51
C LEU A 411 -3.93 37.38 18.09
#